data_AF-A0A6N8U950-F1
#
_entry.id   AF-A0A6N8U950-F1
#
_cell.length_a   1.000
_cell.length_b   1.000
_cell.length_c   1.000
_cell.angle_alpha   90.00
_cell.angle_beta   90.00
_cell.angle_gamma   90.00
#
_symmetry.space_group_name_H-M   'P 1'
#
loop_
_entity.id
_entity.type
_entity.pdbx_description
1 polymer ?
#
loop_
_entity_poly.entity_id
_entity_poly.type
_entity_poly.pdbx_seq_one_letter_code
_entity_poly.pdbx_strand_id
1 'polypeptide(L)'
;MTKYQFQVNISEQEHDAFVTVHPLCNLLQSSNWAKIKSSWNHKLVGVRNEQGNLVASSLVLIKPLPLSFTMFYLPRGPILDFLDKELVSFFFTELKKLAESEHCVFIKFDAGILKNSYRLENRTDVTLSSSLTILNNLKASGCIHQGFSKEMSDTIQPRFQAPVFYDRLFEDHLPRHTKRHIRTARKKHVTVQTYGAEMLSAFTRLMKLTEQRKHIALRDQNYFQSLLETYGSQDAKIYLAQDQFTCFAC
;
A
#
# COMPACT_ATOMS: atom_id res chain seq x y z
N MET A 1 3.78 25.00 26.23
CA MET A 1 3.13 24.70 24.94
C MET A 1 3.44 23.26 24.59
N THR A 2 2.49 22.52 24.05
CA THR A 2 2.67 21.10 23.69
C THR A 2 3.51 21.01 22.42
N LYS A 3 4.59 20.21 22.43
CA LYS A 3 5.54 20.03 21.30
C LYS A 3 4.86 19.61 19.97
N TYR A 4 3.73 18.93 20.08
CA TYR A 4 2.95 18.41 18.97
C TYR A 4 1.47 18.74 19.13
N GLN A 5 0.78 18.94 18.02
CA GLN A 5 -0.66 19.11 17.94
C GLN A 5 -1.26 18.05 17.00
N PHE A 6 -2.22 17.26 17.49
CA PHE A 6 -2.95 16.29 16.70
C PHE A 6 -4.20 16.94 16.09
N GLN A 7 -4.39 16.73 14.79
CA GLN A 7 -5.52 17.26 14.05
C GLN A 7 -6.26 16.12 13.35
N VAL A 8 -7.58 16.13 13.49
CA VAL A 8 -8.48 15.21 12.78
C VAL A 8 -9.10 15.96 11.61
N ASN A 9 -9.24 15.28 10.47
CA ASN A 9 -9.76 15.83 9.22
C ASN A 9 -8.89 16.97 8.66
N ILE A 10 -7.59 16.72 8.50
CA ILE A 10 -6.76 17.55 7.62
C ILE A 10 -7.24 17.41 6.16
N SER A 11 -6.90 18.37 5.29
CA SER A 11 -7.35 18.33 3.90
C SER A 11 -6.70 17.19 3.10
N GLU A 12 -7.41 16.66 2.10
CA GLU A 12 -6.88 15.64 1.17
C GLU A 12 -5.57 16.12 0.52
N GLN A 13 -5.53 17.37 0.07
CA GLN A 13 -4.36 17.98 -0.57
C GLN A 13 -3.14 18.01 0.35
N GLU A 14 -3.31 18.43 1.61
CA GLU A 14 -2.19 18.51 2.54
C GLU A 14 -1.68 17.11 2.92
N HIS A 15 -2.61 16.18 3.15
CA HIS A 15 -2.29 14.79 3.40
C HIS A 15 -1.48 14.16 2.25
N ASP A 16 -1.99 14.25 1.03
CA ASP A 16 -1.35 13.63 -0.14
C ASP A 16 -0.02 14.30 -0.50
N ALA A 17 0.12 15.62 -0.29
CA ALA A 17 1.38 16.33 -0.45
C ALA A 17 2.46 15.79 0.51
N PHE A 18 2.08 15.52 1.76
CA PHE A 18 2.99 14.93 2.75
C PHE A 18 3.31 13.46 2.43
N VAL A 19 2.31 12.64 2.10
CA VAL A 19 2.50 11.22 1.80
C VAL A 19 3.41 11.02 0.58
N THR A 20 3.18 11.77 -0.50
CA THR A 20 3.89 11.63 -1.78
C THR A 20 5.40 11.79 -1.65
N VAL A 21 5.87 12.71 -0.81
CA VAL A 21 7.31 13.02 -0.65
C VAL A 21 7.97 12.22 0.47
N HIS A 22 7.20 11.50 1.30
CA HIS A 22 7.74 10.77 2.44
C HIS A 22 8.40 9.45 2.00
N PRO A 23 9.51 9.00 2.62
CA PRO A 23 10.15 7.72 2.29
C PRO A 23 9.26 6.47 2.45
N LEU A 24 8.21 6.59 3.27
CA LEU A 24 7.20 5.54 3.48
C LEU A 24 5.96 5.70 2.59
N CYS A 25 6.03 6.54 1.55
CA CYS A 25 4.95 6.77 0.59
C CYS A 25 4.29 5.45 0.16
N ASN A 26 2.96 5.43 0.18
CA ASN A 26 2.21 4.27 -0.25
C ASN A 26 0.83 4.65 -0.79
N LEU A 27 0.45 4.05 -1.92
CA LEU A 27 -0.87 4.23 -2.53
C LEU A 27 -2.02 4.01 -1.53
N LEU A 28 -1.88 3.03 -0.64
CA LEU A 28 -2.93 2.69 0.32
C LEU A 28 -3.13 3.75 1.40
N GLN A 29 -2.18 4.68 1.54
CA GLN A 29 -2.35 5.86 2.39
C GLN A 29 -2.88 7.06 1.63
N SER A 30 -2.94 7.10 0.29
CA SER A 30 -3.53 8.25 -0.43
C SER A 30 -4.97 8.52 0.00
N SER A 31 -5.39 9.79 0.00
CA SER A 31 -6.78 10.19 0.29
C SER A 31 -7.78 9.46 -0.61
N ASN A 32 -7.45 9.32 -1.89
CA ASN A 32 -8.23 8.59 -2.90
C ASN A 32 -8.46 7.11 -2.54
N TRP A 33 -7.59 6.49 -1.73
CA TRP A 33 -7.79 5.12 -1.29
C TRP A 33 -9.05 4.96 -0.41
N ALA A 34 -9.46 6.03 0.28
CA ALA A 34 -10.73 6.06 1.01
C ALA A 34 -11.95 5.88 0.07
N LYS A 35 -11.88 6.41 -1.15
CA LYS A 35 -12.93 6.28 -2.19
C LYS A 35 -13.03 4.82 -2.67
N ILE A 36 -11.90 4.13 -2.81
CA ILE A 36 -11.85 2.68 -3.10
C ILE A 36 -12.43 1.85 -1.95
N LYS A 37 -12.31 2.35 -0.72
CA LYS A 37 -12.86 1.75 0.49
C LYS A 37 -14.14 2.43 0.95
N SER A 38 -14.99 2.86 0.03
CA SER A 38 -16.24 3.60 0.29
C SER A 38 -17.22 2.92 1.27
N SER A 39 -17.13 1.60 1.45
CA SER A 39 -17.92 0.87 2.46
C SER A 39 -17.40 1.06 3.90
N TRP A 40 -16.26 1.71 4.07
CA TRP A 40 -15.64 2.03 5.35
C TRP A 40 -15.70 3.55 5.52
N ASN A 41 -15.96 4.00 6.75
CA ASN A 41 -15.75 5.40 7.09
C ASN A 41 -14.24 5.68 7.08
N HIS A 42 -13.86 6.95 7.02
CA HIS A 42 -12.44 7.31 7.07
C HIS A 42 -12.23 8.66 7.73
N LYS A 43 -11.00 8.87 8.22
CA LYS A 43 -10.50 10.16 8.66
C LYS A 43 -9.07 10.33 8.18
N LEU A 44 -8.73 11.54 7.75
CA LEU A 44 -7.35 11.95 7.52
C LEU A 44 -6.84 12.66 8.77
N VAL A 45 -5.83 12.09 9.42
CA VAL A 45 -5.26 12.67 10.64
C VAL A 45 -3.86 13.20 10.38
N GLY A 46 -3.46 14.20 11.15
CA GLY A 46 -2.15 14.85 11.05
C GLY A 46 -1.58 15.21 12.41
N VAL A 47 -0.26 15.27 12.50
CA VAL A 47 0.45 15.86 13.64
C VAL A 47 1.30 17.02 13.16
N ARG A 48 1.12 18.20 13.77
CA ARG A 48 1.98 19.36 13.54
C ARG A 48 2.98 19.52 14.68
N ASN A 49 4.17 20.00 14.34
CA ASN A 49 5.13 20.47 15.34
C ASN A 49 4.85 21.93 15.74
N GLU A 50 5.65 22.49 16.64
CA GLU A 50 5.50 23.86 17.14
C GLU A 50 5.63 24.94 16.05
N GLN A 51 6.32 24.63 14.95
CA GLN A 51 6.45 25.52 13.79
C GLN A 51 5.23 25.43 12.85
N GLY A 52 4.23 24.60 13.16
CA GLY A 52 3.05 24.38 12.33
C GLY A 52 3.27 23.40 11.16
N ASN A 53 4.47 22.83 11.03
CA ASN A 53 4.80 21.88 9.96
C ASN A 53 4.16 20.53 10.24
N LEU A 54 3.55 19.92 9.22
CA LEU A 54 3.04 18.55 9.30
C LEU A 54 4.21 17.57 9.38
N VAL A 55 4.28 16.79 10.46
CA VAL A 55 5.37 15.82 10.75
C VAL A 55 4.90 14.37 10.80
N ALA A 56 3.57 14.15 10.82
CA ALA A 56 2.98 12.84 10.64
C ALA A 56 1.62 12.99 9.94
N SER A 57 1.23 11.98 9.17
CA SER A 57 -0.12 11.90 8.63
C SER A 57 -0.57 10.46 8.39
N SER A 58 -1.88 10.22 8.41
CA SER A 58 -2.42 8.92 8.07
C SER A 58 -3.86 8.97 7.59
N LEU A 59 -4.16 8.14 6.58
CA LEU A 59 -5.50 7.66 6.29
C LEU A 59 -5.88 6.56 7.31
N VAL A 60 -6.87 6.87 8.14
CA VAL A 60 -7.49 5.94 9.08
C VAL A 60 -8.80 5.45 8.46
N LEU A 61 -8.86 4.17 8.09
CA LEU A 61 -10.10 3.51 7.67
C LEU A 61 -10.81 2.96 8.91
N ILE A 62 -12.11 3.25 9.02
CA ILE A 62 -12.95 2.91 10.15
C ILE A 62 -14.03 1.92 9.67
N LYS A 63 -13.90 0.65 10.08
CA LYS A 63 -14.86 -0.39 9.75
C LYS A 63 -15.93 -0.48 10.84
N PRO A 64 -17.23 -0.37 10.51
CA PRO A 64 -18.28 -0.76 11.43
C PRO A 64 -18.22 -2.24 11.76
N LEU A 65 -18.49 -2.58 13.02
CA LEU A 65 -18.63 -3.93 13.55
C LEU A 65 -20.03 -4.07 14.21
N PRO A 66 -20.47 -5.29 14.53
CA PRO A 66 -21.70 -5.49 15.31
C PRO A 66 -21.68 -4.72 16.64
N LEU A 67 -22.86 -4.39 17.15
CA LEU A 67 -23.06 -3.68 18.44
C LEU A 67 -22.43 -2.27 18.46
N SER A 68 -22.44 -1.56 17.32
CA SER A 68 -21.92 -0.19 17.18
C SER A 68 -20.42 -0.04 17.48
N PHE A 69 -19.68 -1.13 17.62
CA PHE A 69 -18.22 -1.09 17.70
C PHE A 69 -17.61 -0.76 16.34
N THR A 70 -16.35 -0.35 16.35
CA THR A 70 -15.57 -0.17 15.13
C THR A 70 -14.20 -0.86 15.23
N MET A 71 -13.53 -1.03 14.11
CA MET A 71 -12.07 -1.25 14.09
C MET A 71 -11.40 -0.21 13.20
N PHE A 72 -10.21 0.23 13.60
CA PHE A 72 -9.40 1.11 12.77
C PHE A 72 -8.38 0.28 12.00
N TYR A 73 -8.18 0.63 10.73
CA TYR A 73 -7.13 0.09 9.90
C TYR A 73 -6.38 1.20 9.17
N LEU A 74 -5.06 1.24 9.35
CA LEU A 74 -4.15 2.18 8.69
C LEU A 74 -3.29 1.38 7.70
N PRO A 75 -3.79 1.09 6.48
CA PRO A 75 -3.07 0.23 5.53
C PRO A 75 -1.78 0.90 5.07
N ARG A 76 -0.64 0.24 5.34
CA ARG A 76 0.73 0.75 5.11
C ARG A 76 1.07 2.06 5.82
N GLY A 77 0.21 2.51 6.73
CA GLY A 77 0.41 3.69 7.58
C GLY A 77 0.70 3.32 9.04
N PRO A 78 0.78 4.32 9.93
CA PRO A 78 0.81 5.76 9.61
C PRO A 78 2.10 6.17 8.87
N ILE A 79 2.11 7.38 8.30
CA ILE A 79 3.28 7.97 7.65
C ILE A 79 3.90 8.98 8.63
N LEU A 80 5.02 8.60 9.22
CA LEU A 80 5.81 9.41 10.17
C LEU A 80 7.23 8.84 10.31
N ASP A 81 8.13 9.60 10.96
CA ASP A 81 9.43 9.09 11.36
C ASP A 81 9.30 8.20 12.62
N PHE A 82 9.41 6.89 12.43
CA PHE A 82 9.29 5.92 13.52
C PHE A 82 10.53 5.88 14.44
N LEU A 83 11.64 6.53 14.07
CA LEU A 83 12.80 6.67 14.93
C LEU A 83 12.62 7.79 15.97
N ASP A 84 11.79 8.80 15.68
CA ASP A 84 11.37 9.80 16.66
C ASP A 84 10.40 9.18 17.67
N LYS A 85 10.95 8.70 18.78
CA LYS A 85 10.21 8.07 19.86
C LYS A 85 9.11 8.97 20.43
N GLU A 86 9.33 10.28 20.51
CA GLU A 86 8.34 11.21 21.07
C GLU A 86 7.17 11.39 20.11
N LEU A 87 7.45 11.56 18.81
CA LEU A 87 6.41 11.64 17.78
C LEU A 87 5.58 10.35 17.70
N VAL A 88 6.23 9.18 17.74
CA VAL A 88 5.53 7.88 17.75
C VAL A 88 4.62 7.78 18.97
N SER A 89 5.13 8.07 20.15
CA SER A 89 4.37 8.01 21.40
C SER A 89 3.17 8.97 21.37
N PHE A 90 3.39 10.20 20.92
CA PHE A 90 2.34 11.22 20.78
C PHE A 90 1.26 10.78 19.78
N PHE A 91 1.66 10.37 18.57
CA PHE A 91 0.73 9.95 17.52
C PHE A 91 -0.19 8.82 17.99
N PHE A 92 0.37 7.74 18.55
CA PHE A 92 -0.44 6.61 19.01
C PHE A 92 -1.27 6.94 20.25
N THR A 93 -0.82 7.86 21.11
CA THR A 93 -1.62 8.32 22.25
C THR A 93 -2.87 9.06 21.79
N GLU A 94 -2.73 10.00 20.86
CA GLU A 94 -3.87 10.76 20.32
C GLU A 94 -4.76 9.91 19.41
N LEU A 95 -4.18 8.98 18.63
CA LEU A 95 -4.95 8.04 17.83
C LEU A 95 -5.80 7.11 18.72
N LYS A 96 -5.30 6.69 19.89
CA LYS A 96 -6.09 5.90 20.86
C LYS A 96 -7.28 6.68 21.39
N LYS A 97 -7.12 7.97 21.73
CA LYS A 97 -8.24 8.84 22.14
C LYS A 97 -9.30 8.97 21.05
N LEU A 98 -8.88 9.16 19.80
CA LEU A 98 -9.79 9.18 18.66
C LEU A 98 -10.50 7.82 18.50
N ALA A 99 -9.78 6.72 18.63
CA ALA A 99 -10.34 5.37 18.54
C ALA A 99 -11.40 5.11 19.63
N GLU A 100 -11.14 5.52 20.87
CA GLU A 100 -12.11 5.43 21.98
C GLU A 100 -13.40 6.22 21.70
N SER A 101 -13.28 7.44 21.15
CA SER A 101 -14.46 8.24 20.77
C SER A 101 -15.30 7.63 19.64
N GLU A 102 -14.72 6.69 18.88
CA GLU A 102 -15.36 6.00 17.75
C GLU A 102 -15.75 4.55 18.12
N HIS A 103 -15.81 4.22 19.42
CA HIS A 103 -16.10 2.87 19.93
C HIS A 103 -15.21 1.79 19.30
N CYS A 104 -13.95 2.12 19.04
CA CYS A 104 -13.02 1.24 18.36
C CYS A 104 -12.46 0.18 19.32
N VAL A 105 -12.58 -1.09 18.97
CA VAL A 105 -12.10 -2.21 19.81
C VAL A 105 -10.60 -2.49 19.63
N PHE A 106 -10.04 -2.21 18.44
CA PHE A 106 -8.62 -2.31 18.18
C PHE A 106 -8.21 -1.49 16.94
N ILE A 107 -6.95 -1.03 16.96
CA ILE A 107 -6.30 -0.39 15.82
C ILE A 107 -5.33 -1.39 15.19
N LYS A 108 -5.45 -1.60 13.88
CA LYS A 108 -4.50 -2.41 13.09
C LYS A 108 -3.75 -1.54 12.10
N PHE A 109 -2.46 -1.79 11.93
CA PHE A 109 -1.63 -1.10 10.95
C PHE A 109 -0.48 -1.99 10.50
N ASP A 110 0.09 -1.69 9.34
CA ASP A 110 1.14 -2.48 8.70
C ASP A 110 2.12 -1.59 7.90
N ALA A 111 2.62 -0.55 8.56
CA ALA A 111 3.61 0.41 8.04
C ALA A 111 4.77 -0.27 7.28
N GLY A 112 5.22 0.37 6.19
CA GLY A 112 6.26 -0.12 5.29
C GLY A 112 7.69 -0.13 5.86
N ILE A 113 7.88 -0.60 7.09
CA ILE A 113 9.18 -0.60 7.78
C ILE A 113 10.07 -1.72 7.23
N LEU A 114 11.25 -1.36 6.71
CA LEU A 114 12.22 -2.31 6.18
C LEU A 114 12.91 -3.07 7.32
N LYS A 115 12.67 -4.38 7.42
CA LYS A 115 13.39 -5.28 8.35
C LYS A 115 14.75 -5.69 7.81
N ASN A 116 14.77 -6.13 6.55
CA ASN A 116 15.91 -6.74 5.87
C ASN A 116 15.78 -6.55 4.35
N SER A 117 16.90 -6.49 3.65
CA SER A 117 16.96 -6.53 2.18
C SER A 117 18.12 -7.41 1.74
N TYR A 118 17.89 -8.24 0.73
CA TYR A 118 18.89 -9.14 0.16
C TYR A 118 18.55 -9.47 -1.29
N ARG A 119 19.58 -9.87 -2.05
CA ARG A 119 19.36 -10.53 -3.35
C ARG A 119 18.90 -11.97 -3.12
N LEU A 120 18.04 -12.50 -3.99
CA LEU A 120 17.48 -13.86 -3.86
C LEU A 120 18.57 -14.93 -3.68
N GLU A 121 19.71 -14.77 -4.34
CA GLU A 121 20.87 -15.67 -4.26
C GLU A 121 21.60 -15.60 -2.90
N ASN A 122 21.50 -14.47 -2.20
CA ASN A 122 22.21 -14.18 -0.96
C ASN A 122 21.21 -13.94 0.17
N ARG A 123 20.22 -14.83 0.32
CA ARG A 123 19.20 -14.70 1.35
C ARG A 123 19.83 -14.68 2.74
N THR A 124 19.58 -13.61 3.49
CA THR A 124 19.98 -13.48 4.89
C THR A 124 18.75 -13.28 5.77
N ASP A 125 18.91 -13.47 7.08
CA ASP A 125 17.91 -13.07 8.07
C ASP A 125 18.49 -12.06 9.06
N VAL A 126 19.17 -11.05 8.52
CA VAL A 126 19.68 -9.92 9.31
C VAL A 126 18.52 -8.96 9.58
N THR A 127 18.42 -8.46 10.81
CA THR A 127 17.44 -7.42 11.14
C THR A 127 18.19 -6.10 11.28
N LEU A 128 17.78 -5.08 10.51
CA LEU A 128 18.39 -3.75 10.58
C LEU A 128 18.21 -3.15 11.98
N SER A 129 19.26 -2.54 12.52
CA SER A 129 19.22 -1.90 13.85
C SER A 129 18.12 -0.84 13.95
N SER A 130 17.92 -0.04 12.90
CA SER A 130 16.81 0.93 12.81
C SER A 130 15.45 0.26 12.97
N SER A 131 15.22 -0.89 12.35
CA SER A 131 13.95 -1.63 12.48
C SER A 131 13.71 -2.18 13.89
N LEU A 132 14.78 -2.55 14.61
CA LEU A 132 14.69 -2.93 16.02
C LEU A 132 14.33 -1.73 16.91
N THR A 133 14.96 -0.58 16.67
CA THR A 133 14.63 0.68 17.37
C THR A 133 13.18 1.07 17.14
N ILE A 134 12.72 1.04 15.89
CA ILE A 134 11.32 1.29 15.54
C ILE A 134 10.38 0.33 16.27
N LEU A 135 10.69 -0.97 16.26
CA LEU A 135 9.88 -1.98 16.97
C LEU A 135 9.80 -1.68 18.48
N ASN A 136 10.90 -1.23 19.08
CA ASN A 136 10.93 -0.86 20.50
C ASN A 136 10.12 0.41 20.78
N ASN A 137 10.21 1.44 19.93
CA ASN A 137 9.40 2.67 20.03
C ASN A 137 7.90 2.35 19.94
N LEU A 138 7.50 1.48 19.01
CA LEU A 138 6.12 1.03 18.85
C LEU A 138 5.63 0.25 20.08
N LYS A 139 6.42 -0.69 20.59
CA LYS A 139 6.09 -1.46 21.81
C LYS A 139 5.94 -0.53 23.02
N ALA A 140 6.84 0.42 23.20
CA ALA A 140 6.77 1.41 24.28
C ALA A 140 5.51 2.29 24.20
N SER A 141 4.93 2.45 23.01
CA SER A 141 3.68 3.18 22.77
C SER A 141 2.41 2.32 22.94
N GLY A 142 2.58 1.05 23.33
CA GLY A 142 1.50 0.07 23.55
C GLY A 142 1.13 -0.77 22.34
N CYS A 143 1.90 -0.74 21.25
CA CYS A 143 1.62 -1.56 20.07
C CYS A 143 2.06 -3.01 20.28
N ILE A 144 1.26 -3.96 19.80
CA ILE A 144 1.54 -5.41 19.88
C ILE A 144 1.94 -5.92 18.50
N HIS A 145 3.22 -6.29 18.36
CA HIS A 145 3.73 -6.90 17.13
C HIS A 145 3.28 -8.36 17.00
N GLN A 146 2.68 -8.71 15.87
CA GLN A 146 2.09 -10.04 15.60
C GLN A 146 3.12 -11.12 15.19
N GLY A 147 4.41 -10.91 15.45
CA GLY A 147 5.48 -11.84 15.09
C GLY A 147 5.97 -11.69 13.64
N PHE A 148 6.90 -12.54 13.21
CA PHE A 148 7.54 -12.51 11.88
C PHE A 148 6.99 -13.61 10.95
N SER A 149 5.67 -13.59 10.72
CA SER A 149 4.99 -14.49 9.79
C SER A 149 5.64 -14.56 8.41
N LYS A 150 5.61 -15.75 7.81
CA LYS A 150 6.27 -16.03 6.52
C LYS A 150 5.27 -16.32 5.40
N GLU A 151 4.09 -16.84 5.72
CA GLU A 151 3.10 -17.17 4.71
C GLU A 151 2.36 -15.92 4.24
N MET A 152 2.06 -15.87 2.95
CA MET A 152 1.41 -14.72 2.33
C MET A 152 0.00 -14.48 2.90
N SER A 153 -0.67 -15.55 3.35
CA SER A 153 -2.01 -15.53 3.93
C SER A 153 -2.06 -15.08 5.38
N ASP A 154 -0.93 -15.03 6.09
CA ASP A 154 -0.90 -14.75 7.54
C ASP A 154 -1.24 -13.28 7.87
N THR A 155 -1.07 -12.38 6.91
CA THR A 155 -1.26 -10.94 7.09
C THR A 155 -2.10 -10.32 5.98
N ILE A 156 -2.76 -9.19 6.27
CA ILE A 156 -3.56 -8.46 5.27
C ILE A 156 -2.66 -7.99 4.11
N GLN A 157 -1.48 -7.48 4.47
CA GLN A 157 -0.48 -7.02 3.52
C GLN A 157 0.70 -8.01 3.47
N PRO A 158 1.16 -8.40 2.26
CA PRO A 158 2.41 -9.13 2.06
C PRO A 158 3.60 -8.47 2.76
N ARG A 159 4.42 -9.28 3.45
CA ARG A 159 5.64 -8.80 4.13
C ARG A 159 6.91 -8.90 3.29
N PHE A 160 6.93 -9.86 2.37
CA PHE A 160 8.01 -10.03 1.42
C PHE A 160 7.61 -9.33 0.13
N GLN A 161 8.47 -8.42 -0.32
CA GLN A 161 8.32 -7.71 -1.57
C GLN A 161 9.55 -8.00 -2.43
N ALA A 162 9.37 -8.04 -3.75
CA ALA A 162 10.45 -8.19 -4.72
C ALA A 162 10.58 -6.87 -5.52
N PRO A 163 11.10 -5.80 -4.90
CA PRO A 163 11.28 -4.53 -5.59
C PRO A 163 12.33 -4.66 -6.69
N VAL A 164 12.08 -3.98 -7.81
CA VAL A 164 13.03 -3.84 -8.91
C VAL A 164 13.41 -2.38 -9.00
N PHE A 165 14.70 -2.09 -8.81
CA PHE A 165 15.23 -0.75 -9.00
C PHE A 165 15.42 -0.51 -10.49
N TYR A 166 14.66 0.43 -11.03
CA TYR A 166 14.81 0.84 -12.41
C TYR A 166 15.96 1.84 -12.53
N ASP A 167 16.91 1.53 -13.41
CA ASP A 167 17.93 2.44 -13.88
C ASP A 167 18.01 2.35 -15.42
N ARG A 168 18.86 3.19 -16.03
CA ARG A 168 19.03 3.19 -17.49
C ARG A 168 19.62 1.88 -18.05
N LEU A 169 20.23 1.07 -17.19
CA LEU A 169 20.86 -0.21 -17.51
C LEU A 169 19.99 -1.40 -17.09
N PHE A 170 18.72 -1.16 -16.73
CA PHE A 170 17.82 -2.19 -16.19
C PHE A 170 17.71 -3.40 -17.12
N GLU A 171 17.53 -3.17 -18.43
CA GLU A 171 17.47 -4.25 -19.41
C GLU A 171 18.77 -5.06 -19.45
N ASP A 172 19.93 -4.44 -19.24
CA ASP A 172 21.24 -5.11 -19.25
C ASP A 172 21.41 -6.04 -18.05
N HIS A 173 20.81 -5.70 -16.92
CA HIS A 173 20.83 -6.51 -15.70
C HIS A 173 19.85 -7.70 -15.72
N LEU A 174 18.96 -7.79 -16.72
CA LEU A 174 18.02 -8.91 -16.81
C LEU A 174 18.74 -10.25 -17.05
N PRO A 175 18.29 -11.36 -16.42
CA PRO A 175 18.83 -12.69 -16.68
C PRO A 175 18.77 -13.07 -18.17
N ARG A 176 19.75 -13.85 -18.64
CA ARG A 176 19.84 -14.29 -20.05
C ARG A 176 18.56 -14.95 -20.55
N HIS A 177 17.89 -15.75 -19.72
CA HIS A 177 16.63 -16.41 -20.07
C HIS A 177 15.49 -15.39 -20.25
N THR A 178 15.39 -14.36 -19.40
CA THR A 178 14.42 -13.27 -19.53
C THR A 178 14.63 -12.50 -20.82
N LYS A 179 15.88 -12.13 -21.15
CA LYS A 179 16.23 -11.48 -22.44
C LYS A 179 15.83 -12.35 -23.64
N ARG A 180 15.97 -13.68 -23.54
CA ARG A 180 15.51 -14.62 -24.57
C ARG A 180 13.98 -14.63 -24.70
N HIS A 181 13.23 -14.60 -23.60
CA HIS A 181 11.76 -14.53 -23.64
C HIS A 181 11.27 -13.22 -24.28
N ILE A 182 11.86 -12.09 -23.93
CA ILE A 182 11.55 -10.79 -24.55
C ILE A 182 11.80 -10.84 -26.06
N ARG A 183 12.95 -11.35 -26.51
CA ARG A 183 13.23 -11.52 -27.95
C ARG A 183 12.25 -12.46 -28.65
N THR A 184 11.83 -13.52 -27.97
CA THR A 184 10.85 -14.49 -28.51
C THR A 184 9.48 -13.83 -28.67
N ALA A 185 9.02 -13.06 -27.68
CA ALA A 185 7.77 -12.31 -27.76
C ALA A 185 7.80 -11.31 -28.93
N ARG A 186 8.89 -10.55 -29.07
CA ARG A 186 9.10 -9.63 -30.21
C ARG A 186 9.09 -10.36 -31.56
N LYS A 187 9.77 -11.52 -31.68
CA LYS A 187 9.77 -12.35 -32.90
C LYS A 187 8.39 -12.91 -33.24
N LYS A 188 7.55 -13.16 -32.23
CA LYS A 188 6.14 -13.56 -32.40
C LYS A 188 5.20 -12.38 -32.63
N HIS A 189 5.74 -11.18 -32.87
CA HIS A 189 4.98 -9.96 -33.11
C HIS A 189 3.99 -9.61 -31.98
N VAL A 190 4.33 -9.97 -30.74
CA VAL A 190 3.55 -9.56 -29.57
C VAL A 190 3.80 -8.07 -29.31
N THR A 191 2.72 -7.29 -29.27
CA THR A 191 2.74 -5.88 -28.91
C THR A 191 2.06 -5.71 -27.55
N VAL A 192 2.51 -4.71 -26.78
CA VAL A 192 1.87 -4.32 -25.52
C VAL A 192 1.32 -2.92 -25.72
N GLN A 193 0.02 -2.77 -25.48
CA GLN A 193 -0.65 -1.47 -25.51
C GLN A 193 -1.18 -1.12 -24.13
N THR A 194 -1.36 0.18 -23.93
CA THR A 194 -1.82 0.75 -22.66
C THR A 194 -3.24 1.27 -22.87
N TYR A 195 -4.13 0.93 -21.96
CA TYR A 195 -5.56 1.19 -22.04
C TYR A 195 -6.11 1.70 -20.72
N GLY A 196 -7.28 2.31 -20.78
CA GLY A 196 -8.12 2.66 -19.63
C GLY A 196 -9.31 1.70 -19.47
N ALA A 197 -10.42 2.24 -18.98
CA ALA A 197 -11.65 1.50 -18.70
C ALA A 197 -12.28 0.84 -19.94
N GLU A 198 -11.98 1.33 -21.14
CA GLU A 198 -12.47 0.77 -22.40
C GLU A 198 -12.05 -0.68 -22.62
N MET A 199 -10.92 -1.12 -22.04
CA MET A 199 -10.45 -2.51 -22.10
C MET A 199 -10.68 -3.30 -20.80
N LEU A 200 -11.47 -2.76 -19.86
CA LEU A 200 -11.69 -3.40 -18.57
C LEU A 200 -12.33 -4.79 -18.70
N SER A 201 -13.35 -4.94 -19.56
CA SER A 201 -14.02 -6.24 -19.77
C SER A 201 -13.07 -7.30 -20.34
N ALA A 202 -12.16 -6.92 -21.23
CA ALA A 202 -11.15 -7.83 -21.77
C ALA A 202 -10.15 -8.24 -20.67
N PHE A 203 -9.70 -7.27 -19.87
CA PHE A 203 -8.80 -7.53 -18.74
C PHE A 203 -9.43 -8.46 -17.71
N THR A 204 -10.67 -8.21 -17.28
CA THR A 204 -11.35 -9.00 -16.24
C THR A 204 -11.66 -10.42 -16.73
N ARG A 205 -11.95 -10.60 -18.02
CA ARG A 205 -12.04 -11.93 -18.65
C ARG A 205 -10.73 -12.71 -18.50
N LEU A 206 -9.57 -12.09 -18.81
CA LEU A 206 -8.26 -12.74 -18.65
C LEU A 206 -7.94 -13.06 -17.19
N MET A 207 -8.34 -12.19 -16.27
CA MET A 207 -8.23 -12.44 -14.83
C MET A 207 -9.04 -13.68 -14.41
N LYS A 208 -10.29 -13.80 -14.86
CA LYS A 208 -11.17 -14.95 -14.56
C LYS A 208 -10.61 -16.27 -15.08
N LEU A 209 -10.04 -16.28 -16.28
CA LEU A 209 -9.33 -17.46 -16.82
C LEU A 209 -8.14 -17.85 -15.93
N THR A 210 -7.46 -16.87 -15.33
CA THR A 210 -6.36 -17.11 -14.41
C THR A 210 -6.84 -17.64 -13.06
N GLU A 211 -7.92 -17.10 -12.51
CA GLU A 211 -8.57 -17.62 -11.29
C GLU A 211 -8.92 -19.10 -11.44
N GLN A 212 -9.58 -19.47 -12.55
CA GLN A 212 -9.96 -20.85 -12.84
C GLN A 212 -8.74 -21.78 -12.94
N ARG A 213 -7.70 -21.35 -13.65
CA ARG A 213 -6.48 -22.14 -13.85
C ARG A 213 -5.63 -22.29 -12.59
N LYS A 214 -5.65 -21.28 -11.70
CA LYS A 214 -4.81 -21.24 -10.49
C LYS A 214 -5.58 -21.58 -9.21
N HIS A 215 -6.89 -21.76 -9.29
CA HIS A 215 -7.80 -21.98 -8.16
C HIS A 215 -7.64 -20.91 -7.06
N ILE A 216 -7.58 -19.64 -7.47
CA ILE A 216 -7.49 -18.48 -6.57
C ILE A 216 -8.66 -17.54 -6.80
N ALA A 217 -9.03 -16.78 -5.76
CA ALA A 217 -9.96 -15.67 -5.87
C ALA A 217 -9.20 -14.35 -6.07
N LEU A 218 -9.51 -13.63 -7.13
CA LEU A 218 -9.01 -12.30 -7.47
C LEU A 218 -10.15 -11.29 -7.32
N ARG A 219 -9.82 -10.02 -7.54
CA ARG A 219 -10.81 -8.94 -7.44
C ARG A 219 -11.73 -8.94 -8.66
N ASP A 220 -12.97 -8.51 -8.46
CA ASP A 220 -13.97 -8.43 -9.51
C ASP A 220 -13.76 -7.19 -10.41
N GLN A 221 -14.58 -7.11 -11.46
CA GLN A 221 -14.56 -6.00 -12.40
C GLN A 221 -14.86 -4.65 -11.74
N ASN A 222 -15.81 -4.62 -10.81
CA ASN A 222 -16.21 -3.39 -10.12
C ASN A 222 -15.05 -2.77 -9.34
N TYR A 223 -14.24 -3.59 -8.67
CA TYR A 223 -13.04 -3.13 -7.97
C TYR A 223 -12.06 -2.43 -8.91
N PHE A 224 -11.78 -3.02 -10.07
CA PHE A 224 -10.87 -2.42 -11.05
C PHE A 224 -11.46 -1.19 -11.73
N GLN A 225 -12.78 -1.17 -11.95
CA GLN A 225 -13.49 0.02 -12.43
C GLN A 225 -13.30 1.19 -11.46
N SER A 226 -13.56 0.96 -10.16
CA SER A 226 -13.36 1.99 -9.14
C SER A 226 -11.92 2.50 -9.09
N LEU A 227 -10.92 1.63 -9.27
CA LEU A 227 -9.51 2.05 -9.36
C LEU A 227 -9.26 2.98 -10.55
N LEU A 228 -9.71 2.59 -11.75
CA LEU A 228 -9.50 3.38 -12.96
C LEU A 228 -10.23 4.73 -12.90
N GLU A 229 -11.46 4.76 -12.39
CA GLU A 229 -12.23 5.99 -12.24
C GLU A 229 -11.64 6.92 -11.18
N THR A 230 -11.15 6.38 -10.07
CA THR A 230 -10.61 7.17 -8.95
C THR A 230 -9.25 7.78 -9.27
N TYR A 231 -8.35 7.01 -9.89
CA TYR A 231 -6.97 7.42 -10.17
C TYR A 231 -6.79 8.01 -11.57
N GLY A 232 -7.75 7.80 -12.46
CA GLY A 232 -7.70 8.30 -13.84
C GLY A 232 -6.55 7.69 -14.65
N SER A 233 -6.41 8.16 -15.89
CA SER A 233 -5.47 7.61 -16.86
C SER A 233 -4.00 7.91 -16.58
N GLN A 234 -3.70 8.85 -15.67
CA GLN A 234 -2.33 9.16 -15.28
C GLN A 234 -1.77 8.09 -14.34
N ASP A 235 -2.55 7.71 -13.32
CA ASP A 235 -2.09 6.87 -12.21
C ASP A 235 -2.64 5.43 -12.24
N ALA A 236 -3.66 5.14 -13.06
CA ALA A 236 -4.17 3.79 -13.28
C ALA A 236 -4.26 3.44 -14.77
N LYS A 237 -3.61 2.32 -15.16
CA LYS A 237 -3.49 1.87 -16.55
C LYS A 237 -3.61 0.36 -16.64
N ILE A 238 -4.32 -0.12 -17.66
CA ILE A 238 -4.35 -1.53 -18.05
C ILE A 238 -3.29 -1.75 -19.14
N TYR A 239 -2.44 -2.76 -18.96
CA TYR A 239 -1.53 -3.22 -20.00
C TYR A 239 -2.02 -4.56 -20.55
N LEU A 240 -2.30 -4.63 -21.85
CA LEU A 240 -2.64 -5.89 -22.52
C LEU A 240 -1.60 -6.21 -23.59
N ALA A 241 -1.18 -7.47 -23.61
CA ALA A 241 -0.32 -8.02 -24.65
C ALA A 241 -1.18 -8.72 -25.71
N GLN A 242 -0.94 -8.43 -26.98
CA GLN A 242 -1.65 -8.95 -28.14
C GLN A 242 -0.65 -9.48 -29.15
N ASP A 243 -0.94 -10.61 -29.78
CA ASP A 243 -0.31 -10.93 -31.06
C ASP A 243 -1.12 -10.30 -32.21
N GLN A 244 -0.55 -10.26 -33.42
CA GLN A 244 -1.19 -9.66 -34.60
C GLN A 244 -2.51 -10.34 -35.02
N PHE A 245 -2.86 -11.49 -34.42
CA PHE A 245 -4.02 -12.29 -34.77
C PHE A 245 -5.07 -12.36 -33.63
N THR A 246 -4.78 -11.77 -32.47
CA THR A 246 -5.65 -11.82 -31.29
C THR A 246 -6.69 -10.71 -31.36
N CYS A 247 -7.94 -11.08 -31.66
CA CYS A 247 -9.09 -10.19 -31.53
C CYS A 247 -9.70 -10.32 -30.12
N PHE A 248 -9.76 -9.22 -29.36
CA PHE A 248 -10.48 -9.20 -28.07
C PHE A 248 -12.00 -8.96 -28.21
N ALA A 249 -12.48 -8.69 -29.43
CA ALA A 249 -13.89 -8.53 -29.74
C ALA A 249 -14.50 -9.87 -30.20
N CYS A 250 -14.66 -10.80 -29.26
CA CYS A 250 -15.51 -11.99 -29.36
C CYS A 250 -15.95 -12.42 -27.95
#